data_AF-A0A8E2AFU8-F1
#
_entry.id   AF-A0A8E2AFU8-F1
#
_cell.length_a   1.000
_cell.length_b   1.000
_cell.length_c   1.000
_cell.angle_alpha   90.00
_cell.angle_beta   90.00
_cell.angle_gamma   90.00
#
_symmetry.space_group_name_H-M   'P 1'
#
loop_
_entity.id
_entity.type
_entity.pdbx_description
1 polymer ?
#
loop_
_entity_poly.entity_id
_entity_poly.type
_entity_poly.pdbx_seq_one_letter_code
_entity_poly.pdbx_strand_id
1 'polypeptide(L)'
;MDPGYDLEDEARDFAVGFSIVRKDHSSAKKPLRSEADWDRTFDAWAAGVALFYPHRVQELAGYKEIIKELFRYVMDVSTAVQTDQAIRDKYAKNPFRLDDRSRHSVFLMAQASRISKGSPSSTKRPLQSQASPSAPKRQAVPCRNWNMGICNGDPCEYRRKHGVCWVCGDPHRANSQPECKTAFQAGQGKRST
;
A
#
# COMPACT_ATOMS: atom_id res chain seq x y z
N MET A 1 29.52 16.98 -19.32
CA MET A 1 29.48 16.08 -18.15
C MET A 1 30.38 16.74 -17.12
N ASP A 2 29.79 17.38 -16.13
CA ASP A 2 30.50 18.16 -15.10
C ASP A 2 31.13 17.19 -14.08
N PRO A 3 32.46 17.18 -13.89
CA PRO A 3 33.14 16.17 -13.08
C PRO A 3 33.26 16.61 -11.61
N GLY A 4 32.10 16.79 -10.94
CA GLY A 4 32.07 17.34 -9.58
C GLY A 4 31.23 16.59 -8.55
N TYR A 5 30.56 15.48 -8.93
CA TYR A 5 29.76 14.70 -7.99
C TYR A 5 30.52 13.45 -7.56
N ASP A 6 31.09 13.52 -6.36
CA ASP A 6 31.62 12.35 -5.67
C ASP A 6 30.45 11.51 -5.15
N LEU A 7 30.42 10.23 -5.51
CA LEU A 7 29.35 9.32 -5.10
C LEU A 7 29.43 8.96 -3.61
N GLU A 8 30.57 9.25 -2.98
CA GLU A 8 30.88 8.99 -1.57
C GLU A 8 30.73 10.22 -0.65
N ASP A 9 30.06 11.30 -1.09
CA ASP A 9 29.81 12.48 -0.24
C ASP A 9 28.97 12.08 1.00
N GLU A 10 29.64 11.88 2.14
CA GLU A 10 29.05 11.55 3.44
C GLU A 10 28.05 12.65 3.88
N ALA A 11 27.10 12.27 4.73
CA ALA A 11 26.09 13.18 5.24
C ALA A 11 26.75 14.39 5.93
N ARG A 12 26.70 15.56 5.28
CA ARG A 12 27.19 16.79 5.90
C ARG A 12 26.25 17.20 7.01
N ASP A 13 26.78 17.13 8.22
CA ASP A 13 26.12 17.61 9.42
C ASP A 13 26.26 19.14 9.45
N PHE A 14 25.13 19.84 9.37
CA PHE A 14 25.17 21.29 9.58
C PHE A 14 25.21 21.54 11.08
N ALA A 15 26.02 22.51 11.50
CA ALA A 15 26.35 22.86 12.90
C ALA A 15 25.16 23.20 13.83
N VAL A 16 23.93 22.92 13.41
CA VAL A 16 22.67 23.10 14.14
C VAL A 16 21.97 21.74 14.41
N GLY A 17 22.67 20.61 14.23
CA GLY A 17 22.12 19.27 14.51
C GLY A 17 21.09 18.80 13.47
N PHE A 18 21.15 19.35 12.26
CA PHE A 18 20.33 18.93 11.14
C PHE A 18 21.25 18.40 10.04
N SER A 19 21.20 17.10 9.80
CA SER A 19 21.88 16.45 8.68
C SER A 19 20.95 16.34 7.47
N ILE A 20 21.41 16.75 6.29
CA ILE A 20 20.71 16.43 5.03
C ILE A 20 21.01 14.97 4.70
N VAL A 21 19.97 14.15 4.75
CA VAL A 21 20.07 12.71 4.56
C VAL A 21 19.51 12.36 3.17
N ARG A 22 20.27 11.64 2.33
CA ARG A 22 19.79 11.12 1.04
C ARG A 22 18.52 10.30 1.26
N LYS A 23 17.57 10.36 0.31
CA LYS A 23 16.25 9.67 0.38
C LYS A 23 16.37 8.16 0.63
N ASP A 24 17.48 7.59 0.23
CA ASP A 24 17.90 6.19 0.24
C ASP A 24 18.64 5.79 1.53
N HIS A 25 19.02 6.75 2.37
CA HIS A 25 19.59 6.47 3.67
C HIS A 25 18.44 6.16 4.65
N SER A 26 18.43 4.93 5.15
CA SER A 26 17.38 4.43 6.04
C SER A 26 17.40 5.19 7.36
N SER A 27 16.57 6.23 7.49
CA SER A 27 16.22 6.78 8.79
C SER A 27 15.64 5.65 9.64
N ALA A 28 16.22 5.39 10.81
CA ALA A 28 15.77 4.35 11.72
C ALA A 28 14.33 4.67 12.16
N LYS A 29 13.35 4.04 11.50
CA LYS A 29 11.93 4.22 11.82
C LYS A 29 11.63 3.53 13.14
N LYS A 30 11.55 4.30 14.23
CA LYS A 30 11.05 3.78 15.50
C LYS A 30 9.59 3.34 15.31
N PRO A 31 9.25 2.07 15.59
CA PRO A 31 7.87 1.61 15.47
C PRO A 31 7.02 2.25 16.56
N LEU A 32 5.84 2.75 16.17
CA LEU A 32 4.81 3.20 17.12
C LEU A 32 4.15 1.99 17.75
N ARG A 33 4.43 1.75 19.04
CA ARG A 33 3.92 0.56 19.78
C ARG A 33 2.78 0.91 20.73
N SER A 34 2.55 2.18 20.99
CA SER A 34 1.55 2.67 21.94
C SER A 34 0.89 3.96 21.46
N GLU A 35 -0.29 4.27 22.01
CA GLU A 35 -0.94 5.57 21.84
C GLU A 35 0.00 6.71 22.26
N ALA A 36 0.72 6.56 23.38
CA ALA A 36 1.67 7.57 23.87
C ALA A 36 2.87 7.81 22.92
N ASP A 37 3.31 6.79 22.18
CA ASP A 37 4.33 6.98 21.13
C ASP A 37 3.77 7.80 19.96
N TRP A 38 2.53 7.50 19.57
CA TRP A 38 1.85 8.26 18.52
C TRP A 38 1.60 9.70 18.95
N ASP A 39 1.12 9.93 20.18
CA ASP A 39 0.83 11.26 20.73
C ASP A 39 2.05 12.18 20.71
N ARG A 40 3.19 11.69 21.20
CA ARG A 40 4.47 12.42 21.18
C ARG A 40 4.95 12.72 19.76
N THR A 41 4.79 11.76 18.85
CA THR A 41 5.19 11.92 17.46
C THR A 41 4.29 12.94 16.74
N PHE A 42 2.99 12.89 17.04
CA PHE A 42 2.02 13.85 16.53
C PHE A 42 2.35 15.26 17.00
N ASP A 43 2.62 15.45 18.29
CA ASP A 43 2.90 16.78 18.86
C ASP A 43 4.17 17.40 18.27
N ALA A 44 5.24 16.62 18.12
CA ALA A 44 6.46 17.09 17.48
C ALA A 44 6.21 17.54 16.02
N TRP A 45 5.44 16.75 15.27
CA TRP A 45 5.06 17.09 13.90
C TRP A 45 4.15 18.33 13.86
N ALA A 46 3.13 18.39 14.71
CA ALA A 46 2.15 19.47 14.76
C ALA A 46 2.80 20.80 15.17
N ALA A 47 3.77 20.77 16.10
CA ALA A 47 4.56 21.94 16.46
C ALA A 47 5.33 22.48 15.23
N GLY A 48 5.96 21.60 14.45
CA GLY A 48 6.62 21.99 13.20
C GLY A 48 5.64 22.59 12.20
N VAL A 49 4.47 21.99 12.00
CA VAL A 49 3.43 22.52 11.10
C VAL A 49 2.91 23.87 11.59
N ALA A 50 2.70 24.05 12.91
CA ALA A 50 2.19 25.28 13.48
C ALA A 50 3.15 26.47 13.32
N LEU A 51 4.46 26.23 13.27
CA LEU A 51 5.45 27.28 12.99
C LEU A 51 5.25 27.90 11.60
N PHE A 52 4.97 27.07 10.58
CA PHE A 52 4.75 27.54 9.21
C PHE A 52 3.29 27.91 8.92
N TYR A 53 2.35 27.29 9.64
CA TYR A 53 0.90 27.46 9.44
C TYR A 53 0.17 27.70 10.77
N PRO A 54 0.36 28.86 11.42
CA PRO A 54 -0.23 29.15 12.74
C PRO A 54 -1.76 29.06 12.75
N HIS A 55 -2.41 29.40 11.64
CA HIS A 55 -3.86 29.34 11.48
C HIS A 55 -4.43 27.91 11.61
N ARG A 56 -3.59 26.87 11.50
CA ARG A 56 -4.00 25.46 11.57
C ARG A 56 -3.94 24.84 12.96
N VAL A 57 -3.49 25.58 13.98
CA VAL A 57 -3.32 25.02 15.34
C VAL A 57 -4.61 24.40 15.86
N GLN A 58 -5.75 25.07 15.68
CA GLN A 58 -7.05 24.57 16.12
C GLN A 58 -7.49 23.32 15.34
N GLU A 59 -7.24 23.30 14.04
CA GLU A 59 -7.52 22.15 13.16
C GLU A 59 -6.70 20.92 13.61
N LEU A 60 -5.40 21.11 13.88
CA LEU A 60 -4.51 20.03 14.33
C LEU A 60 -4.92 19.48 15.71
N ALA A 61 -5.35 20.36 16.63
CA ALA A 61 -5.88 19.94 17.92
C ALA A 61 -7.17 19.11 17.78
N GLY A 62 -8.10 19.56 16.94
CA GLY A 62 -9.32 18.80 16.64
C GLY A 62 -9.03 17.45 15.99
N TYR A 63 -8.09 17.41 15.06
CA TYR A 63 -7.65 16.16 14.43
C TYR A 63 -7.03 15.19 15.43
N LYS A 64 -6.19 15.70 16.36
CA LYS A 64 -5.58 14.90 17.43
C LYS A 64 -6.64 14.17 18.25
N GLU A 65 -7.69 14.87 18.67
CA GLU A 65 -8.77 14.28 19.46
C GLU A 65 -9.55 13.21 18.68
N ILE A 66 -9.78 13.40 17.37
CA ILE A 66 -10.43 12.39 16.53
C ILE A 66 -9.63 11.08 16.52
N ILE A 67 -8.31 11.16 16.37
CA ILE A 67 -7.47 9.95 16.35
C ILE A 67 -7.34 9.34 17.75
N LYS A 68 -7.27 10.14 18.82
CA LYS A 68 -7.29 9.63 20.19
C LYS A 68 -8.58 8.90 20.52
N GLU A 69 -9.72 9.42 20.06
CA GLU A 69 -10.98 8.68 20.14
C GLU A 69 -10.89 7.34 19.40
N LEU A 70 -10.27 7.32 18.21
CA LEU A 70 -10.07 6.06 17.47
C LEU A 70 -9.22 5.05 18.26
N PHE A 71 -8.16 5.49 18.95
CA PHE A 71 -7.39 4.62 19.85
C PHE A 71 -8.23 4.05 20.99
N ARG A 72 -9.24 4.77 21.49
CA ARG A 72 -10.16 4.27 22.51
C ARG A 72 -11.16 3.25 21.97
N TYR A 73 -11.61 3.43 20.73
CA TYR A 73 -12.58 2.52 20.10
C TYR A 73 -11.95 1.25 19.53
N VAL A 74 -10.67 1.29 19.18
CA VAL A 74 -9.96 0.19 18.53
C VAL A 74 -8.98 -0.45 19.50
N MET A 75 -9.11 -1.76 19.74
CA MET A 75 -8.22 -2.49 20.66
C MET A 75 -6.78 -2.63 20.14
N ASP A 76 -6.55 -2.44 18.84
CA ASP A 76 -5.25 -2.57 18.19
C ASP A 76 -4.65 -1.20 17.79
N VAL A 77 -3.50 -0.88 18.39
CA VAL A 77 -2.70 0.32 18.09
C VAL A 77 -2.35 0.40 16.60
N SER A 78 -2.06 -0.73 15.94
CA SER A 78 -1.68 -0.73 14.53
C SER A 78 -2.80 -0.21 13.64
N THR A 79 -4.04 -0.59 13.94
CA THR A 79 -5.22 -0.17 13.19
C THR A 79 -5.47 1.34 13.28
N ALA A 80 -5.32 1.93 14.47
CA ALA A 80 -5.42 3.38 14.65
C ALA A 80 -4.31 4.13 13.89
N VAL A 81 -3.06 3.66 13.97
CA VAL A 81 -1.91 4.23 13.25
C VAL A 81 -2.09 4.13 11.73
N GLN A 82 -2.55 3.00 11.21
CA GLN A 82 -2.82 2.84 9.77
C GLN A 82 -3.93 3.77 9.28
N THR A 83 -4.91 4.06 10.13
CA THR A 83 -6.01 4.97 9.81
C THR A 83 -5.54 6.40 9.75
N ASP A 84 -4.78 6.86 10.75
CA ASP A 84 -4.09 8.14 10.76
C ASP A 84 -3.24 8.32 9.49
N GLN A 85 -2.41 7.32 9.16
CA GLN A 85 -1.60 7.34 7.94
C GLN A 85 -2.47 7.49 6.67
N ALA A 86 -3.54 6.71 6.55
CA ALA A 86 -4.42 6.77 5.38
C ALA A 86 -5.12 8.12 5.21
N ILE A 87 -5.50 8.77 6.33
CA ILE A 87 -6.08 10.12 6.32
C ILE A 87 -5.03 11.13 5.83
N ARG A 88 -3.81 11.11 6.39
CA ARG A 88 -2.75 12.04 5.99
C ARG A 88 -2.28 11.82 4.55
N ASP A 89 -2.24 10.58 4.07
CA ASP A 89 -1.94 10.26 2.67
C ASP A 89 -3.00 10.81 1.71
N LYS A 90 -4.28 10.78 2.11
CA LYS A 90 -5.35 11.40 1.33
C LYS A 90 -5.26 12.92 1.37
N TYR A 91 -4.98 13.50 2.53
CA TYR A 91 -4.77 14.94 2.68
C TYR A 91 -3.63 15.44 1.78
N ALA A 92 -2.51 14.70 1.71
CA ALA A 92 -1.38 15.05 0.86
C ALA A 92 -1.74 15.10 -0.64
N LYS A 93 -2.71 14.28 -1.08
CA LYS A 93 -3.18 14.24 -2.47
C LYS A 93 -4.28 15.27 -2.75
N ASN A 94 -5.13 15.53 -1.77
CA ASN A 94 -6.24 16.46 -1.88
C ASN A 94 -6.42 17.14 -0.51
N PRO A 95 -5.90 18.36 -0.31
CA PRO A 95 -5.98 19.04 0.97
C PRO A 95 -7.43 19.30 1.40
N PHE A 96 -7.75 18.99 2.65
CA PHE A 96 -9.03 19.25 3.29
C PHE A 96 -8.80 19.56 4.77
N ARG A 97 -9.81 20.07 5.47
CA ARG A 97 -9.72 20.29 6.91
C ARG A 97 -9.60 18.98 7.68
N LEU A 98 -8.47 18.73 8.33
CA LEU A 98 -8.19 17.51 9.08
C LEU A 98 -9.11 17.30 10.29
N ASP A 99 -9.78 18.34 10.79
CA ASP A 99 -10.78 18.21 11.87
C ASP A 99 -12.19 17.84 11.36
N ASP A 100 -12.40 17.74 10.05
CA ASP A 100 -13.69 17.38 9.46
C ASP A 100 -13.97 15.87 9.54
N ARG A 101 -14.73 15.47 10.56
CA ARG A 101 -15.11 14.07 10.80
C ARG A 101 -15.86 13.44 9.63
N SER A 102 -16.60 14.22 8.83
CA SER A 102 -17.36 13.68 7.70
C SER A 102 -16.44 13.07 6.64
N ARG A 103 -15.23 13.64 6.49
CA ARG A 103 -14.18 13.19 5.56
C ARG A 103 -13.48 11.90 6.02
N HIS A 104 -13.66 11.53 7.29
CA HIS A 104 -13.02 10.37 7.92
C HIS A 104 -13.90 9.13 7.94
N SER A 105 -15.20 9.28 7.73
CA SER A 105 -16.21 8.21 7.74
C SER A 105 -15.80 6.98 6.91
N VAL A 106 -15.25 7.20 5.71
CA VAL A 106 -14.75 6.15 4.81
C VAL A 106 -13.62 5.32 5.45
N PHE A 107 -12.70 5.98 6.17
CA PHE A 107 -11.59 5.27 6.81
C PHE A 107 -12.05 4.49 8.03
N LEU A 108 -12.95 5.07 8.84
CA LEU A 108 -13.55 4.40 10.00
C LEU A 108 -14.35 3.16 9.57
N MET A 109 -15.17 3.28 8.52
CA MET A 109 -15.92 2.15 7.95
C MET A 109 -15.00 1.08 7.34
N ALA A 110 -13.92 1.50 6.66
CA ALA A 110 -12.93 0.56 6.14
C ALA A 110 -12.30 -0.28 7.25
N GLN A 111 -12.05 0.28 8.43
CA GLN A 111 -11.53 -0.49 9.57
C GLN A 111 -12.57 -1.42 10.19
N ALA A 112 -13.81 -0.97 10.37
CA ALA A 112 -14.89 -1.83 10.87
C ALA A 112 -15.06 -3.09 10.00
N SER A 113 -14.91 -2.96 8.68
CA SER A 113 -14.96 -4.09 7.74
C SER A 113 -13.78 -5.07 7.87
N ARG A 114 -12.62 -4.63 8.37
CA ARG A 114 -11.43 -5.46 8.62
C ARG A 114 -11.50 -6.18 9.97
N ILE A 115 -12.12 -5.57 10.97
CA ILE A 115 -12.40 -6.21 12.27
C ILE A 115 -13.42 -7.33 12.09
N SER A 116 -14.48 -7.10 11.28
CA SER A 116 -15.52 -8.10 10.99
C SER A 116 -15.01 -9.29 10.16
N LYS A 117 -13.99 -9.09 9.33
CA LYS A 117 -13.29 -10.15 8.59
C LYS A 117 -11.98 -10.47 9.26
N GLY A 118 -12.03 -11.00 10.50
CA GLY A 118 -10.89 -11.35 11.35
C GLY A 118 -9.54 -11.35 10.64
N SER A 119 -8.88 -10.19 10.63
CA SER A 119 -7.61 -10.04 9.91
C SER A 119 -6.47 -10.48 10.84
N PRO A 120 -5.54 -11.33 10.37
CA PRO A 120 -4.42 -11.75 11.18
C PRO A 120 -3.49 -10.55 11.43
N SER A 121 -3.10 -10.41 12.69
CA SER A 121 -2.09 -9.47 13.17
C SER A 121 -0.86 -9.49 12.26
N SER A 122 -0.52 -8.33 11.69
CA SER A 122 0.70 -8.15 10.89
C SER A 122 1.90 -8.05 11.82
N THR A 123 2.42 -9.20 12.25
CA THR A 123 3.79 -9.29 12.75
C THR A 123 4.74 -9.01 11.59
N LYS A 124 5.69 -8.11 11.82
CA LYS A 124 6.72 -7.66 10.88
C LYS A 124 7.41 -8.87 10.21
N ARG A 125 7.37 -8.95 8.88
CA ARG A 125 8.14 -9.93 8.11
C ARG A 125 9.58 -9.39 7.90
N PRO A 126 10.64 -10.17 8.20
CA PRO A 126 11.98 -9.84 7.75
C PRO A 126 12.04 -9.86 6.22
N LEU A 127 12.92 -9.04 5.67
CA LEU A 127 13.27 -9.03 4.27
C LEU A 127 13.98 -10.36 3.94
N GLN A 128 13.21 -11.35 3.51
CA GLN A 128 13.77 -12.53 2.87
C GLN A 128 12.93 -12.86 1.65
N SER A 129 13.62 -12.86 0.52
CA SER A 129 13.21 -13.32 -0.80
C SER A 129 12.69 -14.75 -0.72
N GLN A 130 11.44 -14.93 -0.33
CA GLN A 130 10.73 -16.19 -0.49
C GLN A 130 9.29 -15.92 -0.88
N ALA A 131 8.99 -16.46 -2.08
CA ALA A 131 7.70 -16.65 -2.67
C ALA A 131 6.61 -16.84 -1.59
N SER A 132 5.73 -15.86 -1.45
CA SER A 132 4.49 -16.08 -0.70
C SER A 132 3.70 -17.20 -1.39
N PRO A 133 3.13 -18.19 -0.71
CA PRO A 133 2.16 -19.09 -1.31
C PRO A 133 0.85 -18.30 -1.45
N SER A 134 0.57 -17.79 -2.64
CA SER A 134 -0.71 -17.14 -2.92
C SER A 134 -1.77 -18.22 -3.07
N ALA A 135 -2.80 -18.13 -2.23
CA ALA A 135 -4.11 -18.77 -2.30
C ALA A 135 -4.37 -19.76 -3.47
N PRO A 136 -4.83 -21.00 -3.19
CA PRO A 136 -5.04 -22.06 -4.20
C PRO A 136 -6.03 -21.67 -5.32
N LYS A 137 -6.78 -20.58 -5.16
CA LYS A 137 -7.76 -20.10 -6.14
C LYS A 137 -7.16 -19.60 -7.46
N ARG A 138 -5.94 -19.05 -7.49
CA ARG A 138 -5.34 -18.54 -8.75
C ARG A 138 -4.67 -19.64 -9.59
N GLN A 139 -4.23 -20.73 -8.95
CA GLN A 139 -3.67 -21.91 -9.63
C GLN A 139 -4.73 -22.71 -10.39
N ALA A 140 -6.02 -22.54 -10.05
CA ALA A 140 -7.13 -23.17 -10.77
C ALA A 140 -7.51 -22.45 -12.07
N VAL A 141 -7.12 -21.18 -12.25
CA VAL A 141 -7.53 -20.35 -13.38
C VAL A 141 -6.53 -20.52 -14.54
N PRO A 142 -6.97 -20.92 -15.75
CA PRO A 142 -6.09 -21.04 -16.91
C PRO A 142 -5.41 -19.71 -17.28
N CYS A 143 -4.15 -19.79 -17.71
CA CYS A 143 -3.38 -18.62 -18.11
C CYS A 143 -3.81 -18.13 -19.49
N ARG A 144 -4.31 -16.89 -19.55
CA ARG A 144 -4.75 -16.26 -20.79
C ARG A 144 -3.56 -16.00 -21.75
N ASN A 145 -2.43 -15.55 -21.21
CA ASN A 145 -1.23 -15.24 -22.00
C ASN A 145 -0.56 -16.50 -22.57
N TRP A 146 -0.61 -17.62 -21.84
CA TRP A 146 -0.14 -18.91 -22.34
C TRP A 146 -1.02 -19.42 -23.48
N ASN A 147 -2.35 -19.27 -23.34
CA ASN A 147 -3.31 -19.60 -24.38
C ASN A 147 -3.11 -18.77 -25.67
N MET A 148 -2.54 -17.57 -25.57
CA MET A 148 -2.15 -16.72 -26.71
C MET A 148 -0.73 -17.00 -27.24
N GLY A 149 0.06 -17.82 -26.54
CA GLY A 149 1.45 -18.11 -26.89
C GLY A 149 2.48 -17.05 -26.44
N ILE A 150 2.07 -16.11 -25.59
CA ILE A 150 2.90 -15.02 -25.08
C ILE A 150 3.65 -15.45 -23.79
N CYS A 151 3.02 -16.27 -22.96
CA CYS A 151 3.62 -16.76 -21.72
C CYS A 151 4.23 -18.16 -21.91
N ASN A 152 5.55 -18.28 -21.75
CA ASN A 152 6.28 -19.54 -21.87
C ASN A 152 6.97 -19.99 -20.56
N GLY A 153 6.95 -19.18 -19.49
CA GLY A 153 7.56 -19.54 -18.21
C GLY A 153 6.78 -20.60 -17.44
N ASP A 154 7.46 -21.60 -16.90
CA ASP A 154 6.89 -22.60 -15.98
C ASP A 154 7.70 -22.60 -14.67
N PRO A 155 7.11 -22.21 -13.51
CA PRO A 155 5.72 -21.79 -13.32
C PRO A 155 5.41 -20.40 -13.93
N CYS A 156 4.16 -20.19 -14.33
CA CYS A 156 3.66 -18.91 -14.85
C CYS A 156 3.99 -17.75 -13.89
N GLU A 157 4.48 -16.62 -14.41
CA GLU A 157 4.76 -15.39 -13.65
C GLU A 157 3.54 -14.91 -12.83
N TYR A 158 2.34 -15.05 -13.41
CA TYR A 158 1.08 -14.70 -12.76
C TYR A 158 0.45 -15.87 -11.99
N ARG A 159 1.17 -16.99 -11.87
CA ARG A 159 0.77 -18.23 -11.16
C ARG A 159 -0.59 -18.78 -11.60
N ARG A 160 -0.83 -18.71 -12.91
CA ARG A 160 -2.01 -19.28 -13.57
C ARG A 160 -1.67 -20.64 -14.19
N LYS A 161 -2.67 -21.48 -14.42
CA LYS A 161 -2.48 -22.84 -14.95
C LYS A 161 -2.07 -22.80 -16.43
N HIS A 162 -0.93 -23.40 -16.76
CA HIS A 162 -0.53 -23.73 -18.13
C HIS A 162 -1.02 -25.13 -18.50
N GLY A 163 -1.04 -25.46 -19.78
CA GLY A 163 -1.45 -26.79 -20.25
C GLY A 163 -2.95 -26.99 -20.32
N VAL A 164 -3.78 -25.94 -20.22
CA VAL A 164 -5.24 -26.03 -20.30
C VAL A 164 -5.81 -24.87 -21.12
N CYS A 165 -6.65 -25.22 -22.10
CA CYS A 165 -7.34 -24.26 -22.95
C CYS A 165 -8.39 -23.48 -22.13
N TRP A 166 -8.40 -22.15 -22.26
CA TRP A 166 -9.41 -21.31 -21.60
C TRP A 166 -10.83 -21.55 -22.14
N VAL A 167 -10.96 -21.97 -23.40
CA VAL A 167 -12.25 -22.09 -24.09
C VAL A 167 -12.92 -23.44 -23.83
N CYS A 168 -12.19 -24.54 -24.03
CA CYS A 168 -12.75 -25.89 -23.92
C CYS A 168 -12.23 -26.70 -22.73
N GLY A 169 -11.16 -26.27 -22.05
CA GLY A 169 -10.57 -26.99 -20.92
C GLY A 169 -9.63 -28.15 -21.28
N ASP A 170 -9.42 -28.43 -22.57
CA ASP A 170 -8.52 -29.49 -23.04
C ASP A 170 -7.03 -29.09 -22.98
N PRO A 171 -6.10 -30.07 -23.02
CA PRO A 171 -4.67 -29.81 -22.94
C PRO A 171 -4.06 -29.28 -24.24
N HIS A 172 -4.38 -28.04 -24.59
CA HIS A 172 -3.79 -27.29 -25.70
C HIS A 172 -3.85 -25.78 -25.46
N ARG A 173 -3.10 -25.00 -26.24
CA ARG A 173 -3.22 -23.53 -26.25
C ARG A 173 -4.42 -23.14 -27.11
N ALA A 174 -5.25 -22.20 -26.68
CA ALA A 174 -6.37 -21.70 -27.50
C ALA A 174 -5.92 -21.23 -28.91
N ASN A 175 -4.71 -20.69 -29.05
CA ASN A 175 -4.14 -20.29 -30.35
C ASN A 175 -3.73 -21.47 -31.26
N SER A 176 -3.65 -22.71 -30.74
CA SER A 176 -3.27 -23.91 -31.49
C SER A 176 -4.44 -24.59 -32.22
N GLN A 177 -5.68 -24.35 -31.77
CA GLN A 177 -6.90 -24.94 -32.34
C GLN A 177 -7.76 -23.83 -32.97
N PRO A 178 -8.17 -23.93 -34.26
CA PRO A 178 -8.84 -22.84 -34.97
C PRO A 178 -10.20 -22.46 -34.36
N GLU A 179 -10.95 -23.44 -33.85
CA GLU A 179 -12.25 -23.24 -33.19
C GLU A 179 -12.08 -22.45 -31.88
N CYS A 180 -11.13 -22.87 -31.05
CA CYS A 180 -10.82 -22.21 -29.78
C CYS A 180 -10.23 -20.81 -29.98
N LYS A 181 -9.41 -20.62 -31.02
CA LYS A 181 -8.82 -19.31 -31.37
C LYS A 181 -9.90 -18.28 -31.69
N THR A 182 -10.88 -18.67 -32.50
CA THR A 182 -11.98 -17.80 -32.93
C THR A 182 -12.87 -17.40 -31.76
N ALA A 183 -13.27 -18.37 -30.93
CA ALA A 183 -14.10 -18.14 -29.75
C ALA A 183 -13.39 -17.24 -28.71
N PHE A 184 -12.08 -17.44 -28.53
CA PHE A 184 -11.29 -16.65 -27.59
C PHE A 184 -11.11 -15.19 -28.01
N GLN A 185 -10.95 -14.94 -29.32
CA GLN A 185 -10.88 -13.59 -29.89
C GLN A 185 -12.23 -12.88 -29.82
N ALA A 186 -13.33 -13.57 -30.13
CA ALA A 186 -14.68 -13.03 -30.02
C ALA A 186 -15.04 -12.59 -28.57
N GLY A 187 -14.54 -13.30 -27.56
CA GLY A 187 -14.72 -12.93 -26.15
C GLY A 187 -13.91 -11.71 -25.68
N GLN A 188 -12.92 -11.23 -26.46
CA GLN A 188 -12.14 -10.03 -26.12
C GLN A 188 -12.90 -8.73 -26.47
N GLY A 189 -13.75 -8.75 -27.51
CA GLY A 189 -14.43 -7.56 -28.04
C GLY A 189 -15.60 -7.02 -27.22
N LYS A 190 -16.04 -7.73 -26.18
CA LYS A 190 -17.22 -7.35 -25.35
C LYS A 190 -16.89 -6.57 -24.07
N ARG A 191 -15.68 -6.01 -23.91
CA ARG A 191 -15.26 -5.25 -22.71
C ARG A 191 -14.68 -3.86 -23.00
N SER A 192 -15.15 -3.22 -24.07
CA SER A 192 -14.87 -1.80 -24.34
C SER A 192 -16.18 -1.05 -24.54
N THR A 193 -16.96 -0.95 -23.46
CA THR A 193 -17.96 0.09 -23.18
C THR A 193 -18.07 0.22 -21.67
#